data_AF-A0A3L7AQA3-F1
#
_entry.id   AF-A0A3L7AQA3-F1
#
_cell.length_a   1.000
_cell.length_b   1.000
_cell.length_c   1.000
_cell.angle_alpha   90.00
_cell.angle_beta   90.00
_cell.angle_gamma   90.00
#
_symmetry.space_group_name_H-M   'P 1'
#
loop_
_entity.id
_entity.type
_entity.pdbx_description
1 polymer ?
#
loop_
_entity_poly.entity_id
_entity_poly.type
_entity_poly.pdbx_seq_one_letter_code
_entity_poly.pdbx_strand_id
1 'polypeptide(L)'
;MHSPDKDRVLKRLARIEGQTRGLSRMVEEDRYCIDVITQIAAVRAALKKVEEEVLRQHVAHCVEHAIRSGDAEDQRRKVAELMDVIVRAER
;
A
#
# COMPACT_ATOMS: atom_id res chain seq x y z
N MET A 1 2.54 13.23 1.80
CA MET A 1 3.61 12.21 1.87
C MET A 1 4.92 12.95 2.04
N HIS A 2 5.62 12.79 3.16
CA HIS A 2 6.93 13.43 3.33
C HIS A 2 7.95 12.79 2.38
N SER A 3 8.93 13.57 1.93
CA SER A 3 9.89 13.17 0.89
C SER A 3 10.61 11.82 1.12
N PRO A 4 11.15 11.51 2.33
CA PRO A 4 11.86 10.25 2.54
C PRO A 4 10.95 9.01 2.47
N ASP A 5 9.70 9.11 2.91
CA ASP A 5 8.72 8.03 2.79
C ASP A 5 8.24 7.86 1.35
N LYS A 6 8.15 8.97 0.60
CA LYS A 6 7.83 8.95 -0.83
C LYS A 6 8.84 8.14 -1.63
N ASP A 7 10.14 8.38 -1.44
CA ASP A 7 11.17 7.67 -2.19
C ASP A 7 11.19 6.17 -1.85
N ARG A 8 10.92 5.82 -0.59
CA ARG A 8 10.84 4.41 -0.16
C ARG A 8 9.66 3.69 -0.78
N VAL A 9 8.48 4.31 -0.79
CA VAL A 9 7.28 3.77 -1.44
C VAL A 9 7.50 3.61 -2.95
N LEU A 10 8.06 4.63 -3.61
CA LEU A 10 8.34 4.58 -5.06
C LEU A 10 9.32 3.44 -5.41
N LYS A 11 10.38 3.23 -4.61
CA LYS A 11 11.32 2.11 -4.81
C LYS A 11 10.62 0.75 -4.68
N ARG A 12 9.70 0.59 -3.73
CA ARG A 12 8.92 -0.66 -3.58
C ARG A 12 7.99 -0.87 -4.77
N LEU A 13 7.29 0.17 -5.21
CA LEU A 13 6.41 0.12 -6.37
C LEU A 13 7.16 -0.25 -7.66
N ALA A 14 8.35 0.34 -7.89
CA ALA A 14 9.19 -0.02 -9.03
C ALA A 14 9.62 -1.50 -9.02
N ARG A 15 9.88 -2.07 -7.83
CA ARG A 15 10.16 -3.51 -7.69
C ARG A 15 8.93 -4.35 -8.03
N ILE A 16 7.75 -3.95 -7.55
CA ILE A 16 6.48 -4.63 -7.84
C ILE A 16 6.17 -4.60 -9.34
N GLU A 17 6.42 -3.48 -10.02
CA GLU A 17 6.30 -3.36 -11.48
C GLU A 17 7.24 -4.34 -12.22
N GLY A 18 8.46 -4.52 -11.71
CA GLY A 18 9.36 -5.57 -12.21
C GLY A 18 8.79 -6.98 -12.03
N GLN A 19 8.15 -7.25 -10.90
CA GLN A 19 7.53 -8.55 -10.61
C GLN A 19 6.30 -8.81 -11.50
N THR A 20 5.45 -7.81 -11.74
CA THR A 20 4.29 -7.94 -12.64
C THR A 20 4.70 -8.12 -14.09
N ARG A 21 5.73 -7.43 -14.58
CA ARG A 21 6.35 -7.74 -15.89
C ARG A 21 6.90 -9.16 -15.93
N GLY A 22 7.48 -9.64 -14.83
CA GLY A 22 7.90 -11.03 -14.67
C GLY A 22 6.73 -12.01 -14.82
N LEU A 23 5.57 -11.71 -14.23
CA LEU A 23 4.36 -12.54 -14.36
C LEU A 23 3.89 -12.63 -15.81
N SER A 24 3.87 -11.53 -16.56
CA SER A 24 3.51 -11.55 -17.99
C SER A 24 4.40 -12.50 -18.77
N ARG A 25 5.72 -12.42 -18.60
CA ARG A 25 6.66 -13.35 -19.25
C ARG A 25 6.43 -14.80 -18.84
N MET A 26 6.15 -15.06 -17.57
CA MET A 26 5.87 -16.42 -17.12
C MET A 26 4.65 -17.02 -17.82
N VAL A 27 3.62 -16.21 -18.08
CA VAL A 27 2.43 -16.65 -18.82
C VAL A 27 2.74 -16.83 -20.30
N GLU A 28 3.49 -15.91 -20.92
CA GLU A 28 3.93 -16.01 -22.31
C GLU A 28 4.81 -17.25 -22.58
N GLU A 29 5.60 -17.66 -21.58
CA GLU A 29 6.47 -18.84 -21.63
C GLU A 29 5.76 -20.15 -21.23
N ASP A 30 4.44 -20.15 -21.05
CA ASP A 30 3.64 -21.31 -20.60
C ASP A 30 4.21 -21.97 -19.33
N ARG A 31 4.72 -21.15 -18.39
CA ARG A 31 5.28 -21.64 -17.12
C ARG A 31 4.24 -22.40 -16.31
N TYR A 32 4.72 -23.35 -15.51
CA TYR A 32 3.88 -24.14 -14.62
C TYR A 32 2.99 -23.27 -13.74
N CYS A 33 1.69 -23.58 -13.71
CA CYS A 33 0.67 -22.73 -13.11
C CYS A 33 0.93 -22.45 -11.62
N ILE A 34 1.50 -23.41 -10.88
CA ILE A 34 1.82 -23.23 -9.45
C ILE A 34 2.91 -22.19 -9.25
N ASP A 35 3.88 -22.09 -10.15
CA ASP A 35 4.92 -21.06 -10.08
C ASP A 35 4.32 -19.67 -10.31
N VAL A 36 3.43 -19.54 -11.29
CA VAL A 36 2.71 -18.29 -11.58
C VAL A 36 1.88 -17.86 -10.37
N ILE A 37 1.11 -18.78 -9.78
CA ILE A 37 0.31 -18.52 -8.57
C ILE A 37 1.21 -18.10 -7.40
N THR A 38 2.35 -18.76 -7.22
CA THR A 38 3.32 -18.43 -6.16
C THR A 38 3.87 -17.02 -6.36
N GLN A 39 4.19 -16.65 -7.59
CA GLN A 39 4.69 -15.31 -7.91
C GLN A 39 3.60 -14.24 -7.74
N ILE A 40 2.34 -14.55 -8.08
CA ILE A 40 1.19 -13.68 -7.79
C ILE A 40 1.07 -13.44 -6.28
N ALA A 41 1.19 -14.48 -5.46
CA ALA A 41 1.16 -14.35 -4.00
C ALA A 41 2.30 -13.45 -3.48
N ALA A 42 3.49 -13.55 -4.06
CA ALA A 42 4.62 -12.67 -3.73
C ALA A 42 4.33 -11.20 -4.08
N VAL A 43 3.70 -10.93 -5.22
CA VAL A 43 3.28 -9.57 -5.63
C VAL A 43 2.22 -9.03 -4.67
N ARG A 44 1.20 -9.82 -4.33
CA ARG A 44 0.17 -9.42 -3.36
C ARG A 44 0.77 -9.07 -2.00
N ALA A 45 1.70 -9.90 -1.50
CA ALA A 45 2.38 -9.63 -0.24
C ALA A 45 3.25 -8.35 -0.29
N ALA A 46 3.87 -8.05 -1.42
CA ALA A 46 4.62 -6.83 -1.62
C ALA A 46 3.72 -5.58 -1.64
N LEU A 47 2.56 -5.65 -2.32
CA LEU A 47 1.56 -4.59 -2.33
C LEU A 47 1.00 -4.32 -0.94
N LYS A 48 0.66 -5.36 -0.17
CA LYS A 48 0.18 -5.23 1.21
C LYS A 48 1.17 -4.45 2.09
N LYS A 49 2.48 -4.69 1.93
CA LYS A 49 3.51 -3.94 2.66
C LYS A 49 3.57 -2.46 2.26
N VAL A 50 3.32 -2.13 0.99
CA VAL A 50 3.25 -0.74 0.54
C VAL A 50 2.03 -0.04 1.13
N GLU A 51 0.89 -0.70 1.10
CA GLU A 51 -0.35 -0.22 1.71
C GLU A 51 -0.21 0.07 3.21
N GLU A 52 0.33 -0.88 3.98
CA GLU A 52 0.63 -0.69 5.42
C GLU A 52 1.55 0.50 5.68
N GLU A 53 2.52 0.73 4.80
CA GLU A 53 3.46 1.83 4.92
C GLU A 53 2.80 3.19 4.66
N VAL A 54 1.96 3.28 3.62
CA VAL A 54 1.18 4.48 3.29
C VAL A 54 0.18 4.79 4.40
N LEU A 55 -0.53 3.78 4.93
CA LEU A 55 -1.46 3.92 6.04
C LEU A 55 -0.77 4.43 7.31
N ARG A 56 0.36 3.83 7.70
CA ARG A 56 1.13 4.27 8.87
C ARG A 56 1.52 5.74 8.76
N GLN A 57 1.90 6.18 7.57
CA GLN A 57 2.29 7.56 7.33
C GLN A 57 1.08 8.52 7.28
N HIS A 58 -0.10 8.06 6.85
CA HIS A 58 -1.32 8.85 6.96
C HIS A 58 -1.69 9.11 8.42
N VAL A 59 -1.63 8.07 9.27
CA VAL A 59 -1.87 8.21 10.71
C VAL A 59 -0.86 9.15 11.35
N ALA A 60 0.43 8.96 11.08
CA ALA A 60 1.49 9.78 11.69
C ALA A 60 1.42 11.26 11.32
N HIS A 61 0.89 11.64 10.15
CA HIS A 61 0.87 13.05 9.74
C HIS A 61 -0.52 13.67 9.75
N CYS A 62 -1.49 13.04 9.09
CA CYS A 62 -2.82 13.64 8.92
C CYS A 62 -3.64 13.55 10.20
N VAL A 63 -3.57 12.41 10.91
CA VAL A 63 -4.30 12.24 12.17
C VAL A 63 -3.59 12.98 13.32
N GLU A 64 -2.26 12.90 13.42
CA GLU A 64 -1.50 13.67 14.44
C GLU A 64 -1.75 15.18 14.30
N HIS A 65 -1.76 15.70 13.07
CA HIS A 65 -2.03 17.12 12.82
C HIS A 65 -3.45 17.52 13.23
N ALA A 66 -4.46 16.72 12.90
CA ALA A 66 -5.84 16.98 13.30
C ALA A 66 -6.02 16.91 14.84
N ILE A 67 -5.32 16.01 15.52
CA ILE A 67 -5.31 15.96 16.99
C ILE A 67 -4.70 17.26 17.55
N ARG A 68 -3.57 17.70 17.00
CA ARG A 68 -2.87 18.92 17.43
C ARG A 68 -3.62 20.21 17.14
N SER A 69 -4.45 20.26 16.09
CA SER A 69 -5.21 21.46 15.73
C SER A 69 -6.33 21.79 16.74
N GLY A 70 -6.78 20.81 17.52
CA GLY A 70 -7.88 20.97 18.48
C GLY A 70 -9.27 21.07 17.85
N ASP A 71 -9.38 20.97 16.53
CA ASP A 71 -10.65 21.00 15.80
C ASP A 71 -11.33 19.62 15.87
N ALA A 72 -12.35 19.52 16.72
CA ALA A 72 -13.10 18.28 16.94
C ALA A 72 -13.82 17.77 15.68
N GLU A 73 -14.20 18.64 14.74
CA GLU A 73 -14.84 18.24 13.49
C GLU A 73 -13.82 17.67 12.51
N ASP A 74 -12.67 18.32 12.36
CA ASP A 74 -11.57 17.82 11.52
C ASP A 74 -11.02 16.48 12.05
N GLN A 75 -10.90 16.33 13.37
CA GLN A 75 -10.53 15.07 14.01
C GLN A 75 -11.49 13.93 13.66
N ARG A 76 -12.80 14.13 13.85
CA ARG A 76 -13.82 13.11 13.52
C ARG A 76 -13.77 12.75 12.05
N ARG A 77 -13.62 13.73 11.16
CA ARG A 77 -13.53 13.51 9.72
C ARG A 77 -12.31 12.66 9.34
N LYS A 78 -11.12 13.01 9.86
CA LYS A 78 -9.87 12.30 9.55
C LYS A 78 -9.85 10.88 10.09
N VAL A 79 -10.43 10.64 11.27
CA VAL A 79 -10.59 9.30 11.82
C VAL A 79 -11.59 8.47 11.00
N ALA A 80 -12.72 9.05 10.59
CA ALA A 80 -13.70 8.36 9.75
C ALA A 80 -13.12 7.96 8.39
N GLU A 81 -12.35 8.86 7.75
CA GLU A 81 -11.63 8.59 6.50
C GLU A 81 -10.67 7.41 6.66
N LEU A 82 -9.89 7.37 7.75
CA LEU A 82 -8.99 6.25 8.04
C LEU A 82 -9.73 4.93 8.22
N MET A 83 -10.85 4.92 8.95
CA MET A 83 -11.63 3.70 9.18
C MET A 83 -12.20 3.15 7.87
N ASP A 84 -12.69 4.00 6.97
CA ASP A 84 -13.19 3.56 5.66
C ASP A 84 -12.10 2.92 4.81
N VAL A 85 -10.88 3.47 4.82
CA VAL A 85 -9.75 2.88 4.10
C VAL A 85 -9.37 1.51 4.67
N ILE A 86 -9.29 1.36 6.00
CA ILE A 86 -8.97 0.07 6.64
C ILE A 86 -10.01 -1.00 6.31
N VAL A 87 -11.30 -0.66 6.37
CA VAL A 87 -12.40 -1.59 6.04
C VAL A 87 -12.35 -2.04 4.57
N ARG A 88 -11.87 -1.18 3.67
CA ARG A 88 -11.68 -1.55 2.26
C ARG A 88 -10.42 -2.38 2.03
N ALA A 89 -9.35 -2.11 2.78
CA ALA A 89 -8.07 -2.82 2.71
C ALA A 89 -8.15 -4.30 3.15
N GLU A 90 -9.13 -4.65 3.98
CA GLU A 90 -9.35 -6.01 4.46
C GLU A 90 -10.19 -6.89 3.51
N ARG A 91 -10.68 -6.34 2.40
CA ARG A 91 -11.47 -7.08 1.38
C ARG A 91 -10.58 -7.68 0.31
#